data_AF-A0A957IK89-F1
#
_entry.id   AF-A0A957IK89-F1
#
_cell.length_a   1.000
_cell.length_b   1.000
_cell.length_c   1.000
_cell.angle_alpha   90.00
_cell.angle_beta   90.00
_cell.angle_gamma   90.00
#
_symmetry.space_group_name_H-M   'P 1'
#
loop_
_entity.id
_entity.type
_entity.pdbx_description
1 polymer ?
#
loop_
_entity_poly.entity_id
_entity_poly.type
_entity_poly.pdbx_seq_one_letter_code
_entity_poly.pdbx_strand_id
1 'polypeptide(L)'
;HYLNEQNEVDWLVSPGGNITHLALLEQQNVDQQIVVIRNSITTEADNEERYQGWIDVRDMNGEQLWEAPLEANITSLLVQNINDRSDPEIVVGTHEGEIIAYSAAGAELWHESTVEANQAGEPVSKLLLIENLVTQEPIIIAAARNRLYAVQPSALFLPPVIASFATPISDLYLLNQP
;
A
#
# COMPACT_ATOMS: atom_id res chain seq x y z
N HIS A 1 0.32 7.75 18.58
CA HIS A 1 0.65 7.78 20.02
C HIS A 1 0.81 6.34 20.45
N TYR A 2 1.90 6.00 21.14
CA TYR A 2 2.02 4.73 21.83
C TYR A 2 1.63 4.97 23.30
N LEU A 3 0.78 4.10 23.83
CA LEU A 3 0.46 4.08 25.25
C LEU A 3 1.22 2.92 25.87
N ASN A 4 1.95 3.17 26.96
CA ASN A 4 2.57 2.10 27.71
C ASN A 4 1.51 1.24 28.43
N GLU A 5 1.94 0.17 29.11
CA GLU A 5 1.07 -0.71 29.88
C GLU A 5 0.30 0.02 31.00
N GLN A 6 0.73 1.23 31.36
CA GLN A 6 0.10 2.10 32.36
C GLN A 6 -0.83 3.16 31.75
N ASN A 7 -1.10 3.08 30.43
CA ASN A 7 -1.97 4.01 29.69
C ASN A 7 -1.42 5.45 29.61
N GLU A 8 -0.13 5.65 29.81
CA GLU A 8 0.53 6.95 29.67
C GLU A 8 1.11 7.14 28.27
N VAL A 9 1.10 8.38 27.78
CA VAL A 9 1.69 8.73 26.48
C VAL A 9 3.20 8.81 26.65
N ASP A 10 3.91 7.79 26.17
CA ASP A 10 5.38 7.78 26.22
C ASP A 10 6.00 8.75 25.22
N TRP A 11 5.39 8.92 24.04
CA TRP A 11 5.90 9.83 23.02
C TRP A 11 4.82 10.34 22.03
N LEU A 12 5.08 11.54 21.48
CA LEU A 12 4.35 12.18 20.40
C LEU A 12 5.33 12.57 19.29
N VAL A 13 5.36 11.82 18.20
CA VAL A 13 6.05 12.20 16.96
C VAL A 13 4.97 12.77 16.04
N SER A 14 5.20 13.98 15.56
CA SER A 14 4.43 14.58 14.46
C SER A 14 5.19 14.28 13.17
N PRO A 15 4.87 13.20 12.44
CA PRO A 15 5.70 12.80 11.31
C PRO A 15 5.58 13.76 10.11
N GLY A 16 4.65 14.72 10.16
CA GLY A 16 4.34 15.61 9.04
C GLY A 16 3.43 14.92 8.01
N GLY A 17 2.64 15.72 7.28
CA GLY A 17 1.57 15.21 6.42
C GLY A 17 0.40 14.59 7.19
N ASN A 18 -0.60 14.13 6.45
CA ASN A 18 -1.75 13.40 6.97
C ASN A 18 -1.44 11.91 6.99
N ILE A 19 -1.55 11.27 8.15
CA ILE A 19 -1.52 9.80 8.23
C ILE A 19 -2.82 9.28 7.64
N THR A 20 -2.75 8.47 6.58
CA THR A 20 -3.93 7.95 5.86
C THR A 20 -4.13 6.46 6.06
N HIS A 21 -3.06 5.70 6.31
CA HIS A 21 -3.14 4.26 6.56
C HIS A 21 -2.14 3.86 7.65
N LEU A 22 -2.51 2.80 8.38
CA LEU A 22 -1.69 2.11 9.35
C LEU A 22 -1.85 0.61 9.12
N ALA A 23 -0.76 -0.15 9.20
CA ALA A 23 -0.81 -1.60 9.20
C ALA A 23 0.28 -2.17 10.12
N LEU A 24 0.03 -3.36 10.66
CA LEU A 24 1.07 -4.12 11.34
C LEU A 24 1.96 -4.80 10.30
N LEU A 25 3.26 -4.84 10.60
CA LEU A 25 4.26 -5.56 9.85
C LEU A 25 4.85 -6.63 10.77
N GLU A 26 4.39 -7.86 10.55
CA GLU A 26 4.76 -9.01 11.37
C GLU A 26 5.81 -9.85 10.63
N GLN A 27 7.07 -9.72 11.05
CA GLN A 27 8.16 -10.55 10.53
C GLN A 27 8.46 -11.70 11.50
N GLN A 28 9.00 -12.80 10.97
CA GLN A 28 9.44 -13.89 11.84
C GLN A 28 10.65 -13.46 12.68
N ASN A 29 10.56 -13.61 14.00
CA ASN A 29 11.64 -13.34 14.96
C ASN A 29 12.06 -11.86 15.06
N VAL A 30 11.20 -10.93 14.66
CA VAL A 30 11.39 -9.48 14.90
C VAL A 30 10.22 -8.99 15.74
N ASP A 31 10.46 -7.99 16.59
CA ASP A 31 9.39 -7.28 17.29
C ASP A 31 8.40 -6.67 16.26
N GLN A 32 7.12 -6.58 16.63
CA GLN A 32 6.10 -6.08 15.72
C GLN A 32 6.44 -4.66 15.25
N GLN A 33 6.33 -4.40 13.96
CA GLN A 33 6.56 -3.07 13.40
C GLN A 33 5.24 -2.49 12.90
N ILE A 34 5.22 -1.17 12.69
CA ILE A 34 4.06 -0.44 12.20
C ILE A 34 4.44 0.23 10.89
N VAL A 35 3.68 -0.06 9.83
CA VAL A 35 3.72 0.68 8.57
C VAL A 35 2.76 1.86 8.70
N VAL A 36 3.29 3.05 8.42
CA VAL A 36 2.58 4.32 8.47
C VAL A 36 2.62 4.95 7.08
N ILE A 37 1.44 5.18 6.50
CA ILE A 37 1.32 5.91 5.24
C ILE A 37 0.99 7.36 5.54
N ARG A 38 1.76 8.26 4.96
CA ARG A 38 1.59 9.70 5.09
C ARG A 38 1.44 10.32 3.73
N ASN A 39 0.51 11.25 3.59
CA ASN A 39 0.32 12.03 2.37
C ASN A 39 0.38 13.52 2.69
N SER A 40 0.99 14.30 1.81
CA SER A 40 1.02 15.76 1.89
C SER A 40 0.78 16.36 0.52
N ILE A 41 0.24 17.56 0.52
CA ILE A 41 0.09 18.40 -0.67
C ILE A 41 0.90 19.65 -0.39
N THR A 42 1.81 19.97 -1.29
CA THR A 42 2.56 21.23 -1.26
C THR A 42 2.24 22.04 -2.49
N THR A 43 1.90 23.31 -2.32
CA THR A 43 1.71 24.24 -3.42
C THR A 43 3.05 24.91 -3.74
N GLU A 44 3.55 24.71 -4.96
CA GLU A 44 4.79 25.33 -5.44
C GLU A 44 4.56 26.81 -5.84
N ALA A 45 5.64 27.51 -6.18
CA ALA A 45 5.61 28.96 -6.44
C ALA A 45 4.79 29.36 -7.68
N ASP A 46 4.53 28.41 -8.57
CA ASP A 46 3.71 28.54 -9.78
C ASP A 46 2.22 28.16 -9.55
N ASN A 47 1.84 27.89 -8.30
CA ASN A 47 0.54 27.34 -7.90
C ASN A 47 0.27 25.91 -8.38
N GLU A 48 1.29 25.16 -8.79
CA GLU A 48 1.13 23.72 -9.01
C GLU A 48 1.06 22.99 -7.67
N GLU A 49 0.10 22.07 -7.55
CA GLU A 49 0.00 21.17 -6.39
C GLU A 49 0.88 19.94 -6.62
N ARG A 50 1.87 19.76 -5.75
CA ARG A 50 2.66 18.54 -5.70
C ARG A 50 2.11 17.62 -4.62
N TYR A 51 1.73 16.44 -5.04
CA TYR A 51 1.30 15.36 -4.17
C TYR A 51 2.50 14.51 -3.78
N GLN A 52 2.63 14.22 -2.49
CA GLN A 52 3.75 13.45 -1.98
C GLN A 52 3.24 12.44 -0.96
N GLY A 53 3.57 11.18 -1.20
CA GLY A 53 3.33 10.06 -0.31
C GLY A 53 4.63 9.61 0.37
N TRP A 54 4.50 9.02 1.54
CA TRP A 54 5.58 8.36 2.25
C TRP A 54 5.10 7.03 2.83
N ILE A 55 5.94 6.02 2.67
CA ILE A 55 5.89 4.79 3.46
C ILE A 55 6.92 4.95 4.58
N ASP A 56 6.47 4.89 5.81
CA ASP A 56 7.31 5.03 7.01
C ASP A 56 7.12 3.77 7.86
N VAL A 57 8.21 3.07 8.17
CA VAL A 57 8.17 1.88 9.03
C VAL A 57 8.81 2.20 10.36
N ARG A 58 8.08 1.89 11.42
CA ARG A 58 8.46 2.19 12.79
C ARG A 58 8.46 0.96 13.66
N ASP A 59 9.36 0.93 14.63
CA ASP A 59 9.30 0.00 15.74
C ASP A 59 8.12 0.34 16.69
N MET A 60 7.73 -0.59 17.56
CA MET A 60 6.67 -0.39 18.55
C MET A 60 6.94 0.79 19.49
N ASN A 61 8.23 1.06 19.74
CA ASN A 61 8.65 2.20 20.56
C ASN A 61 8.56 3.55 19.83
N GLY A 62 8.19 3.56 18.54
CA GLY A 62 8.05 4.76 17.71
C GLY A 62 9.27 5.17 16.90
N GLU A 63 10.41 4.51 17.11
CA GLU A 63 11.63 4.71 16.35
C GLU A 63 11.37 4.45 14.87
N GLN A 64 11.79 5.39 14.02
CA GLN A 64 11.71 5.24 12.58
C GLN A 64 12.85 4.34 12.11
N LEU A 65 12.49 3.20 11.53
CA LEU A 65 13.43 2.23 11.00
C LEU A 65 13.84 2.61 9.58
N TRP A 66 12.87 2.96 8.73
CA TRP A 66 13.13 3.47 7.39
C TRP A 66 11.94 4.25 6.83
N GLU A 67 12.20 5.00 5.76
CA GLU A 67 11.19 5.74 5.01
C GLU A 67 11.46 5.73 3.50
N ALA A 68 10.40 5.65 2.69
CA ALA A 68 10.45 5.75 1.24
C ALA A 68 9.45 6.81 0.73
N PRO A 69 9.92 7.86 0.04
CA PRO A 69 9.05 8.87 -0.58
C PRO A 69 8.54 8.41 -1.96
N LEU A 70 7.28 8.73 -2.28
CA LEU A 70 6.66 8.52 -3.60
C LEU A 70 6.08 9.84 -4.12
N GLU A 71 6.31 10.16 -5.40
CA GLU A 71 5.79 11.37 -6.06
C GLU A 71 4.29 11.29 -6.41
N ALA A 72 3.50 10.67 -5.53
CA ALA A 72 2.06 10.56 -5.62
C ALA A 72 1.46 10.33 -4.23
N ASN A 73 0.20 10.69 -4.04
CA ASN A 73 -0.53 10.24 -2.86
C ASN A 73 -0.69 8.72 -2.86
N ILE A 74 -0.43 8.09 -1.73
CA ILE A 74 -0.72 6.68 -1.51
C ILE A 74 -2.18 6.54 -1.08
N THR A 75 -2.96 5.75 -1.84
CA THR A 75 -4.43 5.65 -1.71
C THR A 75 -4.89 4.29 -1.19
N SER A 76 -4.00 3.30 -1.14
CA SER A 76 -4.26 2.01 -0.50
C SER A 76 -2.98 1.36 0.02
N LEU A 77 -3.12 0.49 1.01
CA LEU A 77 -2.05 -0.25 1.66
C LEU A 77 -2.49 -1.70 1.86
N LEU A 78 -1.59 -2.64 1.58
CA LEU A 78 -1.70 -4.06 1.89
C LEU A 78 -0.36 -4.53 2.47
N VAL A 79 -0.37 -5.16 3.64
CA VAL A 79 0.83 -5.78 4.23
C VAL A 79 0.58 -7.27 4.39
N GLN A 80 1.25 -8.09 3.59
CA GLN A 80 1.04 -9.53 3.56
C GLN A 80 2.22 -10.26 2.93
N ASN A 81 2.41 -11.53 3.29
CA ASN A 81 3.36 -12.41 2.63
C ASN A 81 2.74 -12.92 1.30
N ILE A 82 3.23 -12.41 0.18
CA ILE A 82 2.71 -12.60 -1.18
C ILE A 82 3.50 -13.66 -1.93
N ASN A 83 4.75 -13.94 -1.56
CA ASN A 83 5.60 -14.88 -2.28
C ASN A 83 6.08 -16.07 -1.44
N ASP A 84 5.45 -16.28 -0.28
CA ASP A 84 5.76 -17.34 0.68
C ASP A 84 7.22 -17.36 1.20
N ARG A 85 7.98 -16.26 1.06
CA ARG A 85 9.37 -16.17 1.55
C ARG A 85 9.49 -15.73 3.01
N SER A 86 8.48 -16.03 3.83
CA SER A 86 8.41 -15.82 5.30
C SER A 86 8.36 -14.37 5.80
N ASP A 87 8.82 -13.39 5.03
CA ASP A 87 8.68 -11.97 5.36
C ASP A 87 7.50 -11.35 4.59
N PRO A 88 6.63 -10.57 5.25
CA PRO A 88 5.60 -9.82 4.57
C PRO A 88 6.16 -8.73 3.65
N GLU A 89 5.49 -8.52 2.53
CA GLU A 89 5.66 -7.35 1.68
C GLU A 89 4.71 -6.22 2.06
N ILE A 90 5.15 -5.00 1.80
CA ILE A 90 4.35 -3.77 1.91
C ILE A 90 3.99 -3.36 0.49
N VAL A 91 2.72 -3.50 0.14
CA VAL A 91 2.19 -3.10 -1.18
C VAL A 91 1.35 -1.84 -1.02
N VAL A 92 1.64 -0.84 -1.84
CA VAL A 92 0.90 0.40 -1.90
C VAL A 92 0.29 0.61 -3.27
N GLY A 93 -0.91 1.21 -3.29
CA GLY A 93 -1.53 1.73 -4.49
C GLY A 93 -1.51 3.26 -4.47
N THR A 94 -1.24 3.89 -5.61
CA THR A 94 -1.14 5.35 -5.71
C THR A 94 -2.36 5.98 -6.39
N HIS A 95 -2.47 7.31 -6.24
CA HIS A 95 -3.46 8.12 -6.95
C HIS A 95 -3.32 8.02 -8.48
N GLU A 96 -2.09 7.81 -8.97
CA GLU A 96 -1.75 7.72 -10.40
C GLU A 96 -1.96 6.31 -10.99
N GLY A 97 -2.54 5.38 -10.22
CA GLY A 97 -2.83 4.03 -10.71
C GLY A 97 -1.64 3.07 -10.66
N GLU A 98 -0.57 3.44 -9.95
CA GLU A 98 0.60 2.58 -9.71
C GLU A 98 0.37 1.65 -8.53
N ILE A 99 1.02 0.49 -8.57
CA ILE A 99 1.00 -0.53 -7.53
C ILE A 99 2.44 -0.97 -7.31
N ILE A 100 2.97 -0.71 -6.13
CA ILE A 100 4.40 -0.86 -5.84
C ILE A 100 4.55 -1.71 -4.59
N ALA A 101 5.47 -2.68 -4.62
CA ALA A 101 5.78 -3.50 -3.48
C ALA A 101 7.19 -3.26 -2.96
N TYR A 102 7.30 -3.22 -1.64
CA TYR A 102 8.54 -3.14 -0.90
C TYR A 102 8.68 -4.36 0.01
N SER A 103 9.91 -4.79 0.22
CA SER A 103 10.26 -5.68 1.32
C SER A 103 10.06 -4.98 2.67
N ALA A 104 9.95 -5.76 3.75
CA ALA A 104 9.95 -5.23 5.11
C ALA A 104 11.19 -4.37 5.45
N ALA A 105 12.32 -4.59 4.75
CA ALA A 105 13.55 -3.81 4.90
C ALA A 105 13.59 -2.52 4.03
N GLY A 106 12.52 -2.21 3.29
CA GLY A 106 12.41 -0.98 2.49
C GLY A 106 12.98 -1.05 1.07
N ALA A 107 13.47 -2.21 0.61
CA ALA A 107 13.86 -2.39 -0.78
C ALA A 107 12.62 -2.60 -1.67
N GLU A 108 12.51 -1.84 -2.77
CA GLU A 108 11.50 -2.06 -3.81
C GLU A 108 11.71 -3.43 -4.47
N LEU A 109 10.63 -4.20 -4.58
CA LEU A 109 10.62 -5.55 -5.14
C LEU A 109 10.09 -5.57 -6.57
N TRP A 110 9.01 -4.84 -6.82
CA TRP A 110 8.37 -4.71 -8.13
C TRP A 110 7.44 -3.50 -8.17
N HIS A 111 7.10 -3.08 -9.39
CA HIS A 111 6.25 -1.94 -9.68
C HIS A 111 5.41 -2.25 -10.93
N GLU A 112 4.08 -2.20 -10.78
CA GLU A 112 3.11 -2.36 -11.86
C GLU A 112 2.22 -1.12 -12.01
N SER A 113 1.65 -0.91 -13.20
CA SER A 113 0.68 0.17 -13.45
C SER A 113 -0.61 -0.36 -14.03
N THR A 114 -1.74 0.26 -13.68
CA THR A 114 -3.07 -0.07 -14.24
C THR A 114 -3.31 0.51 -15.64
N VAL A 115 -2.39 1.33 -16.13
CA VAL A 115 -2.45 2.00 -17.44
C VAL A 115 -1.10 1.95 -18.17
N GLU A 116 -1.11 2.25 -19.47
CA GLU A 116 0.13 2.35 -20.25
C GLU A 116 0.93 3.60 -19.86
N ALA A 117 2.24 3.57 -20.15
CA ALA A 117 3.11 4.72 -19.94
C ALA A 117 2.57 5.98 -20.62
N ASN A 118 2.59 7.11 -19.90
CA ASN A 118 2.07 8.43 -20.31
C ASN A 118 0.54 8.55 -20.35
N GLN A 119 -0.21 7.59 -19.80
CA GLN A 119 -1.64 7.77 -19.53
C GLN A 119 -1.83 8.13 -18.05
N ALA A 120 -2.80 9.00 -17.78
CA ALA A 120 -3.23 9.24 -16.40
C ALA A 120 -3.97 7.99 -15.90
N GLY A 121 -3.50 7.43 -14.79
CA GLY A 121 -4.18 6.34 -14.13
C GLY A 121 -5.36 6.81 -13.29
N GLU A 122 -5.97 5.86 -12.61
CA GLU A 122 -7.05 6.12 -11.65
C GLU A 122 -6.59 5.65 -10.27
N PRO A 123 -7.03 6.30 -9.18
CA PRO A 123 -6.57 5.93 -7.85
C PRO A 123 -6.83 4.47 -7.52
N VAL A 124 -5.79 3.76 -7.09
CA VAL A 124 -5.92 2.40 -6.57
C VAL A 124 -6.49 2.50 -5.16
N SER A 125 -7.79 2.33 -5.02
CA SER A 125 -8.55 2.62 -3.79
C SER A 125 -8.59 1.46 -2.80
N LYS A 126 -8.35 0.23 -3.29
CA LYS A 126 -8.33 -1.01 -2.50
C LYS A 126 -7.35 -2.00 -3.12
N LEU A 127 -6.67 -2.75 -2.25
CA LEU A 127 -5.81 -3.88 -2.58
C LEU A 127 -6.25 -5.07 -1.71
N LEU A 128 -6.34 -6.26 -2.30
CA LEU A 128 -6.60 -7.51 -1.59
C LEU A 128 -5.69 -8.61 -2.12
N LEU A 129 -5.17 -9.46 -1.25
CA LEU A 129 -4.56 -10.72 -1.65
C LEU A 129 -5.63 -11.82 -1.67
N ILE A 130 -5.72 -12.56 -2.76
CA ILE A 130 -6.57 -13.75 -2.84
C ILE A 130 -5.76 -14.93 -3.36
N GLU A 131 -6.14 -16.15 -2.98
CA GLU A 131 -5.60 -17.35 -3.59
C GLU A 131 -6.20 -17.55 -4.99
N ASN A 132 -5.36 -17.73 -5.99
CA ASN A 132 -5.83 -18.19 -7.29
C ASN A 132 -6.09 -19.70 -7.22
N LEU A 133 -7.35 -20.10 -7.19
CA LEU A 133 -7.73 -21.52 -7.08
C LEU A 133 -7.28 -22.39 -8.27
N VAL A 134 -6.90 -21.78 -9.40
CA VAL A 134 -6.42 -22.49 -10.59
C VAL A 134 -4.90 -22.70 -10.51
N THR A 135 -4.14 -21.65 -10.20
CA THR A 135 -2.66 -21.72 -10.16
C THR A 135 -2.10 -22.08 -8.79
N GLN A 136 -2.91 -21.96 -7.74
CA GLN A 136 -2.52 -22.03 -6.31
C GLN A 136 -1.51 -20.96 -5.88
N GLU A 137 -1.24 -20.00 -6.77
CA GLU A 137 -0.39 -18.85 -6.48
C GLU A 137 -1.27 -17.68 -6.05
N PRO A 138 -0.86 -16.90 -5.04
CA PRO A 138 -1.61 -15.72 -4.64
C PRO A 138 -1.62 -14.67 -5.75
N ILE A 139 -2.72 -13.92 -5.83
CA ILE A 139 -2.90 -12.82 -6.78
C ILE A 139 -3.45 -11.60 -6.05
N ILE A 140 -2.96 -10.43 -6.41
CA ILE A 140 -3.46 -9.17 -5.85
C ILE A 140 -4.63 -8.70 -6.70
N ILE A 141 -5.73 -8.34 -6.06
CA ILE A 141 -6.84 -7.64 -6.68
C ILE A 141 -6.74 -6.15 -6.33
N ALA A 142 -6.59 -5.32 -7.35
CA ALA A 142 -6.60 -3.87 -7.22
C ALA A 142 -7.94 -3.31 -7.72
N ALA A 143 -8.58 -2.44 -6.93
CA ALA A 143 -9.70 -1.65 -7.38
C ALA A 143 -9.23 -0.26 -7.80
N ALA A 144 -9.60 0.16 -9.00
CA ALA A 144 -9.50 1.55 -9.43
C ALA A 144 -10.81 1.98 -10.08
N ARG A 145 -11.39 3.06 -9.56
CA ARG A 145 -12.72 3.57 -9.97
C ARG A 145 -13.78 2.46 -9.98
N ASN A 146 -14.22 2.02 -11.16
CA ASN A 146 -15.27 1.02 -11.36
C ASN A 146 -14.72 -0.32 -11.90
N ARG A 147 -13.41 -0.54 -11.82
CA ARG A 147 -12.73 -1.71 -12.39
C ARG A 147 -11.95 -2.47 -11.33
N LEU A 148 -11.88 -3.79 -11.52
CA LEU A 148 -10.97 -4.68 -10.80
C LEU A 148 -9.89 -5.17 -11.73
N TYR A 149 -8.65 -5.10 -11.24
CA TYR A 149 -7.45 -5.55 -11.91
C TYR A 149 -6.88 -6.76 -11.17
N ALA A 150 -6.46 -7.77 -11.92
CA ALA A 150 -5.71 -8.91 -11.40
C ALA A 150 -4.23 -8.64 -11.58
N VAL A 151 -3.52 -8.42 -10.49
CA VAL A 151 -2.13 -7.96 -10.47
C VAL A 151 -1.27 -9.15 -10.07
N GLN A 152 -0.45 -9.60 -11.01
CA GLN A 152 0.55 -10.63 -10.78
C GLN A 152 1.91 -9.94 -10.58
N PRO A 153 2.64 -10.24 -9.50
CA PRO A 153 3.96 -9.68 -9.28
C PRO A 153 4.91 -9.94 -10.47
N SER A 154 5.60 -8.90 -10.92
CA SER A 154 6.63 -8.98 -11.98
C SER A 154 6.09 -9.52 -13.31
N ALA A 155 4.87 -9.12 -13.68
CA ALA A 155 4.26 -9.53 -14.94
C ALA A 155 4.90 -8.77 -16.12
N LEU A 156 4.92 -9.40 -17.30
CA LEU A 156 5.42 -8.76 -18.53
C LEU A 156 4.40 -7.81 -19.18
N PHE A 157 3.17 -7.81 -18.70
CA PHE A 157 2.04 -7.08 -19.27
C PHE A 157 1.27 -6.37 -18.17
N LEU A 158 0.54 -5.33 -18.56
CA LEU A 158 -0.35 -4.63 -17.64
C LEU A 158 -1.33 -5.59 -16.97
N PRO A 159 -1.67 -5.35 -15.69
CA PRO A 159 -2.70 -6.11 -14.98
C PRO A 159 -4.02 -6.16 -15.77
N PRO A 160 -4.55 -7.34 -16.13
CA PRO A 160 -5.81 -7.43 -16.84
C PRO A 160 -6.99 -6.98 -15.97
N VAL A 161 -7.96 -6.31 -16.61
CA VAL A 161 -9.26 -6.01 -16.00
C VAL A 161 -10.09 -7.29 -15.92
N ILE A 162 -10.41 -7.74 -14.72
CA ILE A 162 -11.20 -8.96 -14.47
C ILE A 162 -12.69 -8.67 -14.26
N ALA A 163 -13.03 -7.43 -13.88
CA ALA A 163 -14.41 -7.01 -13.74
C ALA A 163 -14.55 -5.49 -13.97
N SER A 164 -15.72 -5.08 -14.45
CA SER A 164 -16.11 -3.68 -14.57
C SER A 164 -17.55 -3.51 -14.11
N PHE A 165 -17.80 -2.45 -13.36
CA PHE A 165 -19.09 -2.15 -12.75
C PHE A 165 -19.66 -0.84 -13.29
N ALA A 166 -20.97 -0.65 -13.16
CA ALA A 166 -21.63 0.58 -13.62
C ALA A 166 -21.30 1.81 -12.74
N THR A 167 -20.94 1.58 -11.48
CA THR A 167 -20.60 2.62 -10.52
C THR A 167 -19.21 2.38 -9.93
N PRO A 168 -18.56 3.41 -9.36
CA PRO A 168 -17.31 3.23 -8.63
C PRO A 168 -17.44 2.20 -7.50
N ILE A 169 -16.38 1.44 -7.30
CA ILE A 169 -16.21 0.48 -6.22
C ILE A 169 -15.87 1.29 -4.97
N SER A 170 -16.75 1.24 -3.97
CA SER A 170 -16.53 1.93 -2.70
C SER A 170 -15.61 1.13 -1.78
N ASP A 171 -15.71 -0.20 -1.82
CA ASP A 171 -14.99 -1.08 -0.91
C ASP A 171 -14.87 -2.50 -1.45
N LEU A 172 -13.89 -3.24 -0.93
CA LEU A 172 -13.64 -4.63 -1.23
C LEU A 172 -13.32 -5.39 0.06
N TYR A 173 -13.93 -6.56 0.22
CA TYR A 173 -13.71 -7.43 1.36
C TYR A 173 -13.51 -8.87 0.89
N LEU A 174 -12.54 -9.56 1.49
CA LEU A 174 -12.45 -11.01 1.38
C LEU A 174 -13.52 -11.63 2.30
N LEU A 175 -14.40 -12.46 1.74
CA LEU A 175 -15.35 -13.24 2.51
C LEU A 175 -14.74 -14.62 2.76
N ASN A 176 -14.36 -14.88 4.00
CA ASN A 176 -14.09 -16.25 4.45
C ASN A 176 -15.44 -16.98 4.49
N GLN A 177 -15.77 -17.70 3.42
CA GLN A 177 -16.93 -18.59 3.43
C GLN A 177 -16.57 -19.85 4.24
N PRO A 178 -17.43 -20.26 5.19
CA PRO A 178 -17.19 -21.44 6.03
C PRO A 178 -17.23 -22.75 5.26
#